data_AF-A0A2D4MRR0-F1
#
_entry.id   AF-A0A2D4MRR0-F1
#
_cell.length_a   1.000
_cell.length_b   1.000
_cell.length_c   1.000
_cell.angle_alpha   90.00
_cell.angle_beta   90.00
_cell.angle_gamma   90.00
#
_symmetry.space_group_name_H-M   'P 1'
#
loop_
_entity.id
_entity.type
_entity.pdbx_description
1 polymer ?
#
loop_
_entity_poly.entity_id
_entity_poly.type
_entity_poly.pdbx_seq_one_letter_code
_entity_poly.pdbx_strand_id
1 'polypeptide(L)'
;KALCTEAALIALRRRYPQIYASSQKLQLDVSSIVLSAQDFYHAMQNIVPASQRAVTSSGHALSPIIRPLLERTFNEMLAVLHKVFPHAEFSQGDKREDAPNLILDDSEDENVSS
;
A
#
# COMPACT_ATOMS: atom_id res chain seq x y z
N LYS A 1 5.52 -12.54 -3.21
CA LYS A 1 6.95 -12.65 -2.81
C LYS A 1 7.68 -11.30 -2.86
N ALA A 2 7.53 -10.48 -3.91
CA ALA A 2 8.17 -9.15 -3.98
C ALA A 2 7.78 -8.15 -2.87
N LEU A 3 6.54 -8.22 -2.35
CA LEU A 3 6.10 -7.29 -1.30
C LEU A 3 6.92 -7.39 -0.01
N CYS A 4 7.12 -8.60 0.51
CA CYS A 4 7.85 -8.79 1.75
C CYS A 4 9.33 -8.40 1.62
N THR A 5 9.93 -8.60 0.44
CA THR A 5 11.32 -8.22 0.20
C THR A 5 11.47 -6.70 0.18
N GLU A 6 10.56 -5.98 -0.47
CA GLU A 6 10.59 -4.51 -0.46
C GLU A 6 10.31 -3.93 0.93
N ALA A 7 9.31 -4.46 1.65
CA ALA A 7 9.03 -4.02 3.02
C ALA A 7 10.26 -4.24 3.94
N ALA A 8 10.99 -5.35 3.78
CA ALA A 8 12.23 -5.59 4.50
C ALA A 8 13.34 -4.62 4.12
N LEU A 9 13.49 -4.28 2.83
CA LEU A 9 14.46 -3.27 2.39
C LEU A 9 14.12 -1.86 2.89
N ILE A 10 12.83 -1.50 2.95
CA ILE A 10 12.37 -0.22 3.49
C ILE A 10 12.68 -0.14 4.99
N ALA A 11 12.36 -1.19 5.75
CA ALA A 11 12.68 -1.24 7.18
C ALA A 11 14.20 -1.19 7.44
N LEU A 12 15.00 -1.87 6.60
CA LEU A 12 16.47 -1.82 6.65
C LEU A 12 17.00 -0.41 6.41
N ARG A 13 16.52 0.27 5.34
CA ARG A 13 16.86 1.66 5.02
C ARG A 13 16.53 2.62 6.15
N ARG A 14 15.35 2.45 6.76
CA ARG A 14 14.88 3.24 7.89
C ARG A 14 15.73 3.02 9.15
N ARG A 15 16.11 1.77 9.44
CA ARG A 15 16.89 1.43 10.64
C ARG A 15 18.38 1.77 10.52
N TYR A 16 18.92 1.63 9.32
CA TYR A 16 20.36 1.77 9.06
C TYR A 16 20.66 2.61 7.81
N PRO A 17 20.28 3.89 7.77
CA PRO A 17 20.52 4.76 6.59
C PRO A 17 22.02 4.88 6.24
N GLN A 18 22.91 4.74 7.23
CA GLN A 18 24.36 4.85 7.07
C GLN A 18 24.98 3.81 6.12
N ILE A 19 24.30 2.67 5.86
CA ILE A 19 24.82 1.65 4.92
C ILE A 19 24.82 2.14 3.47
N TYR A 20 24.13 3.24 3.17
CA TYR A 20 24.10 3.89 1.86
C TYR A 20 25.03 5.10 1.77
N ALA A 21 25.55 5.59 2.90
CA ALA A 21 26.39 6.80 2.97
C ALA A 21 27.87 6.51 3.25
N SER A 22 28.20 5.35 3.84
CA SER A 22 29.57 4.98 4.21
C SER A 22 30.07 3.80 3.39
N SER A 23 31.33 3.88 2.94
CA SER A 23 32.03 2.75 2.29
C SER A 23 32.69 1.78 3.28
N GLN A 24 32.59 2.06 4.59
CA GLN A 24 33.18 1.21 5.63
C GLN A 24 32.25 0.03 5.96
N LYS A 25 32.83 -1.11 6.38
CA LYS A 25 32.06 -2.28 6.79
C LYS A 25 31.44 -2.05 8.18
N LEU A 26 30.11 -1.98 8.25
CA LEU A 26 29.37 -1.77 9.49
C LEU A 26 28.80 -3.09 10.02
N GLN A 27 28.80 -3.27 11.35
CA GLN A 27 28.12 -4.39 12.00
C GLN A 27 26.64 -4.03 12.21
N LEU A 28 25.74 -4.92 11.77
CA LEU A 28 24.29 -4.75 11.92
C LEU A 28 23.76 -5.70 12.98
N ASP A 29 22.82 -5.21 13.79
CA ASP A 29 22.00 -6.06 14.66
C ASP A 29 20.67 -6.34 13.96
N VAL A 30 20.55 -7.57 13.45
CA VAL A 30 19.38 -8.04 12.70
C VAL A 30 18.12 -8.01 13.55
N SER A 31 18.24 -8.23 14.86
CA SER A 31 17.10 -8.26 15.80
C SER A 31 16.43 -6.89 15.91
N SER A 32 17.17 -5.82 15.60
CA SER A 32 16.67 -4.46 15.65
C SER A 32 15.89 -4.02 14.40
N ILE A 33 15.88 -4.84 13.35
CA ILE A 33 15.13 -4.58 12.11
C ILE A 33 13.73 -5.15 12.28
N VAL A 34 12.80 -4.32 12.74
CA VAL A 34 11.40 -4.70 12.97
C VAL A 34 10.50 -4.06 11.91
N LEU A 35 9.76 -4.88 11.19
CA LEU A 35 8.79 -4.41 10.19
C LEU A 35 7.59 -3.75 10.86
N SER A 36 7.14 -2.64 10.30
CA SER A 36 5.91 -1.94 10.66
C SER A 36 4.91 -2.01 9.51
N ALA A 37 3.63 -1.74 9.80
CA ALA A 37 2.60 -1.63 8.76
C ALA A 37 2.95 -0.58 7.69
N GLN A 38 3.67 0.47 8.09
CA GLN A 38 4.11 1.53 7.19
C GLN A 38 5.09 1.03 6.13
N ASP A 39 6.00 0.13 6.50
CA ASP A 39 6.97 -0.44 5.56
C ASP A 39 6.25 -1.26 4.47
N PHE A 40 5.17 -1.96 4.83
CA PHE A 40 4.32 -2.65 3.87
C PHE A 40 3.50 -1.71 3.00
N TYR A 41 2.96 -0.64 3.59
CA TYR A 41 2.20 0.37 2.85
C TYR A 41 3.06 1.01 1.75
N HIS A 42 4.26 1.49 2.09
CA HIS A 42 5.19 2.05 1.12
C HIS A 42 5.66 1.02 0.08
N ALA A 43 5.86 -0.23 0.48
CA ALA A 43 6.18 -1.30 -0.47
C ALA A 43 5.03 -1.53 -1.47
N MET A 44 3.77 -1.51 -1.03
CA MET A 44 2.60 -1.66 -1.91
C MET A 44 2.49 -0.51 -2.93
N GLN A 45 2.83 0.72 -2.54
CA GLN A 45 2.80 1.86 -3.47
C GLN A 45 3.85 1.79 -4.58
N ASN A 46 4.97 1.12 -4.33
CA ASN A 46 6.09 1.03 -5.29
C ASN A 46 6.07 -0.24 -6.15
N ILE A 47 5.25 -1.24 -5.81
CA ILE A 47 5.21 -2.52 -6.52
C ILE A 47 4.07 -2.56 -7.50
N VAL A 48 4.38 -2.84 -8.77
CA VAL A 48 3.37 -3.20 -9.78
C VAL A 48 3.09 -4.71 -9.72
N PRO A 49 1.85 -5.14 -9.38
CA PRO A 49 1.44 -6.54 -9.40
C PRO A 49 1.60 -7.17 -10.78
N ALA A 50 2.01 -8.45 -10.83
CA ALA A 50 2.25 -9.13 -12.10
C ALA A 50 1.03 -9.13 -13.05
N SER A 51 -0.18 -9.29 -12.49
CA SER A 51 -1.44 -9.26 -13.26
C SER A 51 -1.71 -7.91 -13.93
N GLN A 52 -1.21 -6.82 -13.38
CA GLN A 52 -1.38 -5.45 -13.90
C GLN A 52 -0.25 -5.02 -14.85
N ARG A 53 0.79 -5.84 -15.04
CA ARG A 53 1.91 -5.53 -15.96
C ARG A 53 1.55 -5.78 -17.43
N ALA A 54 0.66 -6.71 -17.70
CA ALA A 54 0.27 -7.09 -19.07
C ALA A 54 -0.87 -6.24 -19.63
N VAL A 55 -1.78 -5.78 -18.77
CA VAL A 55 -2.90 -4.90 -19.10
C VAL A 55 -3.10 -3.96 -17.93
N THR A 56 -3.12 -2.65 -18.16
CA THR A 56 -3.48 -1.66 -17.14
C THR A 56 -4.97 -1.82 -16.84
N SER A 57 -5.30 -2.42 -15.68
CA SER A 57 -6.67 -2.43 -15.20
C SER A 57 -7.02 -1.02 -14.73
N SER A 58 -7.97 -0.36 -15.40
CA SER A 58 -8.49 0.95 -15.00
C SER A 58 -9.51 0.88 -13.85
N GLY A 59 -9.75 -0.31 -13.28
CA GLY A 59 -10.71 -0.51 -12.21
C GLY A 59 -10.17 -0.04 -10.85
N HIS A 60 -10.63 1.13 -10.40
CA HIS A 60 -10.45 1.60 -9.03
C HIS A 60 -11.79 1.59 -8.28
N ALA A 61 -11.74 1.33 -6.97
CA ALA A 61 -12.90 1.47 -6.10
C ALA A 61 -13.37 2.94 -6.05
N LEU A 62 -14.66 3.15 -5.80
CA LEU A 62 -15.19 4.49 -5.57
C LEU A 62 -14.53 5.10 -4.34
N SER A 63 -13.96 6.29 -4.51
CA SER A 63 -13.41 7.07 -3.40
C SER A 63 -14.48 7.31 -2.32
N PRO A 64 -14.12 7.33 -1.02
CA PRO A 64 -15.07 7.56 0.08
C PRO A 64 -15.90 8.84 -0.07
N ILE A 65 -15.36 9.85 -0.76
CA ILE A 65 -16.04 11.13 -0.99
C ILE A 65 -17.19 10.99 -2.00
N ILE A 66 -16.96 10.25 -3.09
CA ILE A 66 -17.93 10.08 -4.17
C ILE A 66 -18.87 8.88 -3.95
N ARG A 67 -18.45 7.91 -3.12
CA ARG A 67 -19.23 6.72 -2.80
C ARG A 67 -20.66 7.04 -2.39
N PRO A 68 -20.96 7.91 -1.40
CA PRO A 68 -22.34 8.16 -1.00
C PRO A 68 -23.23 8.72 -2.12
N LEU A 69 -22.65 9.34 -3.15
CA LEU A 69 -23.39 9.90 -4.28
C LEU A 69 -23.74 8.85 -5.34
N LEU A 70 -22.88 7.83 -5.53
CA LEU A 70 -22.96 6.90 -6.66
C LEU A 70 -23.23 5.44 -6.25
N GLU A 71 -23.15 5.12 -4.95
CA GLU A 71 -23.26 3.75 -4.43
C GLU A 71 -24.60 3.09 -4.77
N ARG A 72 -25.71 3.83 -4.72
CA ARG A 72 -27.03 3.30 -5.10
C ARG A 72 -27.03 2.82 -6.55
N THR A 73 -26.68 3.70 -7.48
CA THR A 73 -26.66 3.40 -8.91
C THR A 73 -25.67 2.28 -9.24
N PHE A 74 -24.51 2.28 -8.58
CA PHE A 74 -23.52 1.21 -8.70
C PHE A 74 -24.10 -0.16 -8.31
N ASN A 75 -24.78 -0.24 -7.16
CA ASN A 75 -25.40 -1.48 -6.68
C ASN A 75 -26.55 -1.96 -7.58
N GLU A 76 -27.36 -1.04 -8.12
CA GLU A 76 -28.42 -1.38 -9.09
C GLU A 76 -27.85 -1.98 -10.37
N MET A 77 -26.80 -1.38 -10.94
CA MET A 77 -26.12 -1.91 -12.12
C MET A 77 -25.50 -3.28 -11.83
N LEU A 78 -24.87 -3.45 -10.67
CA LEU A 78 -24.28 -4.70 -10.24
C LEU A 78 -25.33 -5.81 -10.10
N ALA A 79 -26.53 -5.50 -9.58
CA ALA A 79 -27.65 -6.45 -9.50
C ALA A 79 -28.13 -6.92 -10.88
N VAL A 80 -28.22 -6.01 -11.86
CA VAL A 80 -28.55 -6.39 -13.24
C VAL A 80 -27.44 -7.27 -13.84
N LEU A 81 -26.18 -6.92 -13.60
CA LEU A 81 -25.04 -7.69 -14.10
C LEU A 81 -25.02 -9.12 -13.55
N HIS A 82 -25.34 -9.30 -12.26
CA HIS A 82 -25.47 -10.64 -11.66
C HIS A 82 -26.57 -11.49 -12.29
N LYS A 83 -27.69 -10.86 -12.68
CA LYS A 83 -28.78 -11.57 -13.37
C LYS A 83 -28.36 -12.02 -14.77
N VAL A 84 -27.59 -11.19 -15.48
CA VAL A 84 -27.13 -11.49 -16.85
C VAL A 84 -25.96 -12.47 -16.85
N PHE A 85 -25.05 -12.38 -15.86
CA PHE A 85 -23.85 -13.20 -15.73
C PHE A 85 -23.83 -13.95 -14.38
N PRO A 86 -24.67 -14.98 -14.20
CA PRO A 86 -24.85 -15.67 -12.92
C PRO A 86 -23.62 -16.48 -12.46
N HIS A 87 -22.67 -16.77 -13.35
CA HIS A 87 -21.43 -17.51 -13.04
C HIS A 87 -20.20 -16.62 -12.89
N ALA A 88 -20.36 -15.29 -12.99
CA ALA A 88 -19.23 -14.40 -12.81
C ALA A 88 -18.88 -14.31 -11.31
N GLU A 89 -17.63 -14.66 -10.99
CA GLU A 89 -17.07 -14.53 -9.64
C GLU A 89 -16.80 -13.05 -9.34
N PHE A 90 -17.71 -12.41 -8.61
CA PHE A 90 -17.47 -11.08 -8.07
C PHE A 90 -16.98 -11.22 -6.64
N SER A 91 -15.70 -10.92 -6.41
CA SER A 91 -15.15 -10.86 -5.06
C SER A 91 -15.82 -9.70 -4.32
N GLN A 92 -16.70 -9.98 -3.37
CA GLN A 92 -17.19 -8.98 -2.41
C GLN A 92 -15.98 -8.53 -1.58
N GLY A 93 -15.38 -7.41 -1.98
CA GLY A 93 -14.25 -6.81 -1.28
C GLY A 93 -14.61 -6.47 0.17
N ASP A 94 -14.01 -7.24 1.07
CA ASP A 94 -13.54 -6.95 2.43
C ASP A 94 -14.09 -5.65 3.08
N LYS A 95 -14.90 -5.82 4.13
CA LYS A 95 -15.32 -4.75 5.06
C LYS A 95 -14.12 -4.23 5.87
N ARG A 96 -13.17 -3.55 5.22
CA ARG A 96 -12.04 -2.89 5.88
C ARG A 96 -11.98 -1.43 5.47
N GLU A 97 -13.01 -0.69 5.86
CA GLU A 97 -12.95 0.77 5.94
C GLU A 97 -13.05 1.14 7.41
N ASP A 98 -11.87 1.30 8.02
CA ASP A 98 -11.61 2.21 9.14
C ASP A 98 -10.09 2.19 9.38
N ALA A 99 -9.32 2.63 8.39
CA ALA A 99 -8.01 3.20 8.67
C ALA A 99 -8.18 4.70 8.46
N PRO A 100 -8.24 5.52 9.53
CA PRO A 100 -8.21 6.96 9.36
C PRO A 100 -6.93 7.32 8.60
N ASN A 101 -7.02 8.29 7.69
CA ASN A 101 -5.87 8.92 7.05
C ASN A 101 -4.82 9.21 8.13
N LEU A 102 -3.81 8.35 8.26
CA LEU A 102 -2.65 8.63 9.07
C LEU A 102 -1.83 9.61 8.24
N ILE A 103 -2.15 10.90 8.41
CA ILE A 103 -1.23 11.98 8.10
C ILE A 103 0.00 11.66 8.95
N LEU A 104 0.98 11.00 8.33
CA LEU A 104 2.31 10.93 8.88
C LEU A 104 2.87 12.33 8.67
N ASP A 105 2.80 13.09 9.76
CA ASP A 105 3.49 14.35 9.92
C ASP A 105 4.96 14.12 9.56
N ASP A 106 5.36 14.71 8.44
CA ASP A 106 6.75 14.77 7.99
C ASP A 106 7.42 15.89 8.79
N SER A 107 7.65 15.65 10.08
CA SER A 107 8.53 16.49 10.89
C SER A 107 9.97 16.05 10.64
N GLU A 108 10.53 16.51 9.52
CA GLU A 108 11.98 16.63 9.36
C GLU A 108 12.48 17.70 10.34
N ASP A 109 12.98 17.27 11.50
CA ASP A 109 13.80 18.12 12.36
C ASP A 109 15.10 18.46 11.60
N GLU A 110 15.08 19.59 10.90
CA GLU A 110 16.28 20.35 10.54
C GLU A 110 16.97 20.82 11.83
N ASN A 111 17.83 19.98 12.39
CA ASN A 111 18.82 20.43 13.38
C ASN A 111 20.00 21.07 12.65
N VAL A 112 19.88 22.35 12.32
CA VAL A 112 21.03 23.22 12.00
C VAL A 112 21.48 23.90 13.29
N SER A 113 22.53 23.34 13.90
CA SER A 113 23.52 23.97 14.81
C SER A 113 24.54 22.88 15.12
N SER A 114 25.83 22.99 14.83
CA SER A 114 26.76 24.12 14.82
C SER A 114 27.82 24.00 13.72
#